data_AF-A0A2V8WA54-F1
#
_entry.id   AF-A0A2V8WA54-F1
#
_cell.length_a   1.000
_cell.length_b   1.000
_cell.length_c   1.000
_cell.angle_alpha   90.00
_cell.angle_beta   90.00
_cell.angle_gamma   90.00
#
_symmetry.space_group_name_H-M   'P 1'
#
loop_
_entity.id
_entity.type
_entity.pdbx_description
1 polymer ?
#
loop_
_entity_poly.entity_id
_entity_poly.type
_entity_poly.pdbx_seq_one_letter_code
_entity_poly.pdbx_strand_id
1 'polypeptide(L)'
;MTTLRQAVQDYVRMRRNLGFKLHDAGKGLLDFARFMEQHRASYITQSLALAWAQQPSHTQPAHWAQRLSFVRGFAQYRSATDPRTQIPAKGLLPFRP
;
A
#
# COMPACT_ATOMS: atom_id res chain seq x y z
N MET A 1 -0.26 14.32 14.00
CA MET A 1 0.07 13.45 12.85
C MET A 1 -0.81 12.20 12.90
N THR A 2 -1.49 11.83 11.82
CA THR A 2 -2.24 10.55 11.78
C THR A 2 -1.27 9.39 11.51
N THR A 3 -1.42 8.29 12.26
CA THR A 3 -0.63 7.07 12.07
C THR A 3 -0.92 6.45 10.70
N LEU A 4 -0.01 5.63 10.18
CA LEU A 4 -0.23 4.92 8.90
C LEU A 4 -1.49 4.05 8.95
N ARG A 5 -1.74 3.37 10.08
CA ARG A 5 -2.95 2.58 10.30
C ARG A 5 -4.21 3.44 10.22
N GLN A 6 -4.23 4.61 10.86
CA GLN A 6 -5.38 5.51 10.81
C GLN A 6 -5.61 6.00 9.37
N ALA A 7 -4.55 6.44 8.70
CA ALA A 7 -4.63 6.90 7.30
C ALA A 7 -5.16 5.80 6.36
N VAL A 8 -4.78 4.53 6.57
CA VAL A 8 -5.33 3.40 5.81
C VAL A 8 -6.82 3.23 6.08
N GLN A 9 -7.28 3.30 7.33
CA GLN A 9 -8.70 3.18 7.65
C GLN A 9 -9.52 4.30 7.01
N ASP A 10 -9.02 5.53 7.06
CA ASP A 10 -9.67 6.70 6.46
C ASP A 10 -9.74 6.54 4.93
N TYR A 11 -8.65 6.11 4.29
CA TYR A 11 -8.61 5.82 2.86
C TYR A 11 -9.60 4.73 2.44
N VAL A 12 -9.64 3.60 3.16
CA VAL A 12 -10.55 2.49 2.86
C VAL A 12 -12.00 2.92 3.06
N ARG A 13 -12.30 3.68 4.12
CA ARG A 13 -13.64 4.23 4.37
C ARG A 13 -14.06 5.18 3.25
N MET A 14 -13.19 6.12 2.87
CA MET A 14 -13.44 7.05 1.76
C MET A 14 -13.72 6.30 0.46
N ARG A 15 -12.89 5.31 0.09
CA ARG A 15 -13.08 4.52 -1.14
C ARG A 15 -14.37 3.69 -1.10
N ARG A 16 -14.77 3.15 0.05
CA ARG A 16 -16.03 2.42 0.21
C ARG A 16 -17.26 3.30 0.06
N ASN A 17 -17.21 4.51 0.60
CA ASN A 17 -18.29 5.49 0.43
C ASN A 17 -18.46 5.93 -1.04
N LEU A 18 -17.41 5.80 -1.85
CA LEU A 18 -17.44 6.03 -3.30
C LEU A 18 -17.88 4.80 -4.12
N GLY A 19 -18.38 3.74 -3.46
CA GLY A 19 -18.90 2.54 -4.12
C GLY A 19 -17.87 1.43 -4.39
N PHE A 20 -16.60 1.62 -4.01
CA PHE A 20 -15.58 0.58 -4.21
C PHE A 20 -15.53 -0.40 -3.02
N LYS A 21 -15.58 -1.72 -3.28
CA LYS A 21 -15.59 -2.73 -2.20
C LYS A 21 -14.26 -2.80 -1.40
N LEU A 22 -13.11 -2.74 -2.09
CA LEU A 22 -11.75 -2.85 -1.52
C LEU A 22 -11.61 -3.97 -0.48
N HIS A 23 -12.18 -5.15 -0.72
CA HIS A 23 -12.06 -6.26 0.25
C HIS A 23 -10.61 -6.71 0.39
N ASP A 24 -9.96 -7.08 -0.71
CA ASP A 24 -8.56 -7.52 -0.69
C ASP A 24 -7.59 -6.36 -0.49
N ALA A 25 -7.85 -5.22 -1.15
CA ALA A 25 -7.03 -4.03 -1.00
C ALA A 25 -7.05 -3.49 0.44
N GLY A 26 -8.21 -3.49 1.11
CA GLY A 26 -8.32 -3.01 2.49
C GLY A 26 -7.58 -3.90 3.47
N LYS A 27 -7.71 -5.24 3.34
CA LYS A 27 -6.93 -6.20 4.15
C LYS A 27 -5.43 -6.05 3.90
N GLY A 28 -5.03 -5.98 2.62
CA GLY A 28 -3.63 -5.79 2.22
C GLY A 28 -3.03 -4.49 2.74
N LEU A 29 -3.78 -3.38 2.72
CA LEU A 29 -3.29 -2.11 3.24
C LEU A 29 -3.14 -2.09 4.77
N LEU A 30 -4.02 -2.78 5.50
CA LEU A 30 -3.87 -2.94 6.95
C LEU A 30 -2.65 -3.81 7.30
N ASP A 31 -2.40 -4.87 6.53
CA ASP A 31 -1.19 -5.69 6.64
C ASP A 31 0.07 -4.86 6.33
N PHE A 32 0.03 -4.05 5.27
CA PHE A 32 1.10 -3.12 4.94
C PHE A 32 1.37 -2.10 6.06
N ALA A 33 0.32 -1.53 6.68
CA ALA A 33 0.49 -0.62 7.81
C ALA A 33 1.19 -1.31 9.00
N ARG A 34 0.84 -2.57 9.30
CA ARG A 34 1.51 -3.36 10.34
C ARG A 34 2.98 -3.62 10.01
N PHE A 35 3.29 -3.96 8.76
CA PHE A 35 4.67 -4.11 8.29
C PHE A 35 5.47 -2.81 8.50
N MET A 36 4.91 -1.66 8.12
CA MET A 36 5.56 -0.37 8.31
C MET A 36 5.79 -0.04 9.79
N GLU A 37 4.82 -0.34 10.66
CA GLU A 37 4.95 -0.19 12.12
C GLU A 37 6.09 -1.06 12.68
N GLN A 38 6.21 -2.31 12.24
CA GLN A 38 7.29 -3.23 12.65
C GLN A 38 8.67 -2.71 12.20
N HIS A 39 8.75 -2.12 11.01
CA HIS A 39 9.96 -1.47 10.49
C HIS A 39 10.20 -0.05 11.03
N ARG A 40 9.37 0.44 11.98
CA ARG A 40 9.41 1.80 12.53
C ARG A 40 9.40 2.90 11.46
N ALA A 41 8.79 2.61 10.32
CA ALA A 41 8.73 3.51 9.17
C ALA A 41 7.51 4.42 9.26
N SER A 42 7.75 5.73 9.23
CA SER A 42 6.68 6.75 9.38
C SER A 42 6.06 7.20 8.05
N TYR A 43 6.73 6.94 6.93
CA TYR A 43 6.31 7.33 5.58
C TYR A 43 6.63 6.20 4.59
N ILE A 44 5.85 6.12 3.50
CA ILE A 44 6.00 5.06 2.50
C ILE A 44 7.25 5.32 1.66
N THR A 45 8.11 4.31 1.54
CA THR A 45 9.21 4.29 0.57
C THR A 45 9.01 3.18 -0.44
N GLN A 46 9.63 3.34 -1.61
CA GLN A 46 9.59 2.31 -2.64
C GLN A 46 10.19 0.98 -2.18
N SER A 47 11.30 1.03 -1.43
CA SER A 47 11.98 -0.17 -0.92
C SER A 47 11.11 -0.95 0.06
N LEU A 48 10.43 -0.26 1.00
CA LEU A 48 9.54 -0.90 1.97
C LEU A 48 8.28 -1.45 1.30
N ALA A 49 7.71 -0.72 0.35
CA ALA A 49 6.57 -1.21 -0.43
C ALA A 49 6.92 -2.48 -1.22
N LEU A 50 8.13 -2.52 -1.81
CA LEU A 50 8.62 -3.67 -2.56
C LEU A 50 8.89 -4.86 -1.65
N ALA A 51 9.57 -4.65 -0.51
CA ALA A 51 9.85 -5.69 0.47
C ALA A 51 8.55 -6.33 1.00
N TRP A 52 7.56 -5.50 1.34
CA TRP A 52 6.26 -6.00 1.77
C TRP A 52 5.51 -6.76 0.67
N ALA A 53 5.58 -6.30 -0.58
CA ALA A 53 4.92 -6.97 -1.70
C ALA A 53 5.53 -8.34 -2.00
N GLN A 54 6.85 -8.48 -1.83
CA GLN A 54 7.62 -9.72 -2.07
C GLN A 54 7.65 -10.68 -0.87
N GLN A 55 7.12 -10.27 0.29
CA GLN A 55 7.10 -11.12 1.49
C GLN A 55 6.49 -12.52 1.26
N PRO A 56 5.44 -12.70 0.42
CA PRO A 56 4.98 -14.04 0.03
C PRO A 56 5.95 -14.64 -1.01
N SER A 57 6.82 -15.54 -0.56
CA SER A 57 7.87 -16.17 -1.38
C SER A 57 7.35 -17.24 -2.36
N HIS A 58 6.16 -17.80 -2.13
CA HIS A 58 5.60 -18.89 -2.93
C HIS A 58 4.38 -18.46 -3.77
N THR A 59 4.35 -17.20 -4.25
CA THR A 59 3.22 -16.68 -5.03
C THR A 59 3.65 -16.22 -6.43
N GLN A 60 2.70 -16.21 -7.36
CA GLN A 60 2.93 -15.73 -8.72
C GLN A 60 3.34 -14.24 -8.74
N PRO A 61 4.21 -13.80 -9.66
CA PRO A 61 4.60 -12.38 -9.79
C PRO A 61 3.42 -11.41 -9.95
N ALA A 62 2.30 -11.86 -10.52
CA ALA A 62 1.06 -11.10 -10.62
C ALA A 62 0.50 -10.69 -9.25
N HIS A 63 0.63 -11.57 -8.24
CA HIS A 63 0.18 -11.30 -6.88
C HIS A 63 1.00 -10.18 -6.22
N TRP A 64 2.33 -10.17 -6.41
CA TRP A 64 3.19 -9.09 -5.94
C TRP A 64 2.84 -7.75 -6.62
N ALA A 65 2.58 -7.76 -7.92
CA ALA A 65 2.17 -6.57 -8.65
C ALA A 65 0.79 -6.04 -8.20
N GLN A 66 -0.17 -6.93 -7.91
CA GLN A 66 -1.46 -6.58 -7.33
C GLN A 66 -1.30 -5.93 -5.94
N ARG A 67 -0.46 -6.51 -5.07
CA ARG A 67 -0.11 -5.93 -3.76
C ARG A 67 0.46 -4.52 -3.91
N LEU A 68 1.42 -4.30 -4.82
CA LEU A 68 1.96 -2.97 -5.09
C LEU A 68 0.91 -1.99 -5.62
N SER A 69 -0.06 -2.45 -6.41
CA SER A 69 -1.16 -1.60 -6.90
C SER A 69 -2.02 -1.05 -5.77
N PHE A 70 -2.26 -1.83 -4.71
CA PHE A 70 -2.96 -1.33 -3.51
C PHE A 70 -2.17 -0.22 -2.83
N VAL A 71 -0.86 -0.43 -2.62
CA VAL A 71 0.02 0.57 -1.99
C VAL A 71 0.12 1.84 -2.83
N ARG A 72 0.17 1.75 -4.17
CA ARG A 72 0.16 2.93 -5.04
C ARG A 72 -1.08 3.80 -4.85
N GLY A 73 -2.25 3.18 -4.84
CA GLY A 73 -3.51 3.89 -4.66
C GLY A 73 -3.60 4.60 -3.30
N PHE A 74 -3.06 3.98 -2.25
CA PHE A 74 -2.97 4.58 -0.92
C PHE A 74 -1.87 5.65 -0.83
N ALA A 75 -0.71 5.43 -1.43
CA ALA A 75 0.40 6.37 -1.43
C ALA A 75 0.03 7.69 -2.13
N GLN A 76 -0.76 7.64 -3.21
CA GLN A 76 -1.30 8.85 -3.85
C GLN A 76 -2.23 9.65 -2.93
N TYR A 77 -3.07 8.97 -2.16
CA TYR A 77 -3.90 9.63 -1.15
C TYR A 77 -3.04 10.23 -0.04
N ARG A 78 -2.04 9.47 0.44
CA ARG A 78 -1.17 9.91 1.53
C ARG A 78 -0.23 11.05 1.11
N SER A 79 0.26 11.08 -0.13
CA SER A 79 1.14 12.14 -0.63
C SER A 79 0.49 13.53 -0.61
N ALA A 80 -0.84 13.61 -0.65
CA ALA A 80 -1.57 14.88 -0.48
C ALA A 80 -1.45 15.46 0.94
N THR A 81 -1.10 14.63 1.94
CA THR A 81 -1.01 15.02 3.36
C THR A 81 0.40 14.86 3.95
N ASP A 82 1.24 13.99 3.37
CA ASP A 82 2.63 13.79 3.77
C ASP A 82 3.53 13.72 2.52
N PRO A 83 4.25 14.81 2.18
CA PRO A 83 5.06 14.90 0.96
C PRO A 83 6.28 13.97 0.97
N ARG A 84 6.65 13.38 2.11
CA ARG A 84 7.75 12.39 2.21
C ARG A 84 7.33 11.02 1.66
N THR A 85 6.03 10.82 1.42
CA THR A 85 5.46 9.59 0.89
C THR A 85 5.89 9.40 -0.56
N GLN A 86 6.64 8.33 -0.82
CA GLN A 86 6.95 7.90 -2.18
C GLN A 86 5.81 7.05 -2.73
N ILE A 87 5.42 7.33 -3.96
CA ILE A 87 4.47 6.50 -4.71
C ILE A 87 5.29 5.44 -5.47
N PRO A 88 5.15 4.14 -5.18
CA PRO A 88 5.92 3.11 -5.87
C PRO A 88 5.72 3.17 -7.39
N ALA A 89 6.81 3.17 -8.15
CA ALA A 89 6.74 3.25 -9.61
C ALA A 89 5.93 2.10 -10.23
N LYS A 90 5.33 2.36 -11.40
CA LYS A 90 4.75 1.31 -12.25
C LYS A 90 5.91 0.63 -12.99
N GLY A 91 6.00 -0.71 -12.95
CA GLY A 91 7.08 -1.47 -13.61
C GLY A 91 8.21 -1.97 -12.71
N LEU A 92 8.08 -1.87 -11.39
CA LEU A 92 9.05 -2.48 -10.44
C LEU A 92 9.06 -4.00 -10.46
N LEU A 93 8.04 -4.61 -11.07
CA LEU A 93 7.91 -6.03 -11.28
C LEU A 93 7.53 -6.27 -12.74
N PRO A 94 7.95 -7.40 -13.33
CA PRO A 94 7.75 -7.69 -14.75
C PRO A 94 6.28 -7.86 -15.16
N PHE A 95 5.34 -7.85 -14.20
CA PHE A 95 3.91 -7.95 -14.47
C PHE A 95 3.25 -6.56 -14.61
N ARG A 96 2.65 -6.32 -15.78
CA ARG A 96 1.75 -5.19 -16.03
C ARG A 96 0.32 -5.75 -16.03
N PRO A 97 -0.52 -5.43 -15.03
CA PRO A 97 -1.95 -5.77 -15.08
C PRO A 97 -2.67 -5.00 -16.19
#